data_AF-A0A7X0TTU0-F1
#
_entry.id   AF-A0A7X0TTU0-F1
#
_cell.length_a   1.000
_cell.length_b   1.000
_cell.length_c   1.000
_cell.angle_alpha   90.00
_cell.angle_beta   90.00
_cell.angle_gamma   90.00
#
_symmetry.space_group_name_H-M   'P 1'
#
loop_
_entity.id
_entity.type
_entity.pdbx_description
1 polymer ?
#
loop_
_entity_poly.entity_id
_entity_poly.type
_entity_poly.pdbx_seq_one_letter_code
_entity_poly.pdbx_strand_id
1 'polypeptide(L)'
;MIVAVLGWFGSILYLVNHGYISVNKEWKPNIYFTGNLIAALALVASSLLISSYQAVVINGFWALISILLIIKFDMSTIAFSKRAFYLGLILILAWSAYIAYKHGINSLAFFTYLGWSSSYVFCLSYFLFCSKKLNRISYLLLNAFAASALLPILWRQENWPVFSLEICWVLISIYGAYTQVDEVHLID
;
A
#
# COMPACT_ATOMS: atom_id res chain seq x y z
N MET A 1 21.87 -4.75 11.72
CA MET A 1 22.07 -5.78 10.67
C MET A 1 20.84 -6.66 10.47
N ILE A 2 20.34 -7.36 11.50
CA ILE A 2 19.21 -8.30 11.35
C ILE A 2 17.90 -7.63 10.87
N VAL A 3 17.61 -6.40 11.36
CA VAL A 3 16.45 -5.60 10.93
C VAL A 3 16.50 -5.29 9.44
N ALA A 4 17.67 -4.86 8.95
CA ALA A 4 17.85 -4.52 7.54
C ALA A 4 17.73 -5.76 6.64
N VAL A 5 18.32 -6.89 7.04
CA VAL A 5 18.19 -8.16 6.29
C VAL A 5 16.73 -8.59 6.20
N LEU A 6 16.01 -8.56 7.33
CA LEU A 6 14.60 -8.95 7.37
C LEU A 6 13.72 -8.01 6.52
N GLY A 7 13.98 -6.70 6.60
CA GLY A 7 13.29 -5.70 5.80
C GLY A 7 13.52 -5.91 4.30
N TRP A 8 14.77 -6.06 3.88
CA TRP A 8 15.11 -6.28 2.46
C TRP A 8 14.57 -7.61 1.93
N PHE A 9 14.62 -8.66 2.75
CA PHE A 9 13.99 -9.95 2.42
C PHE A 9 12.49 -9.76 2.13
N GLY A 10 11.77 -9.05 3.01
CA GLY A 10 10.35 -8.76 2.81
C GLY A 10 10.08 -7.95 1.54
N SER A 11 10.81 -6.85 1.31
CA SER A 11 10.63 -6.02 0.12
C SER A 11 10.93 -6.75 -1.18
N ILE A 12 12.02 -7.51 -1.24
CA ILE A 12 12.38 -8.31 -2.41
C ILE A 12 11.32 -9.38 -2.66
N LEU A 13 10.85 -10.06 -1.62
CA LEU A 13 9.83 -11.09 -1.76
C LEU A 13 8.51 -10.52 -2.29
N TYR A 14 8.12 -9.31 -1.87
CA TYR A 14 6.97 -8.60 -2.46
C TYR A 14 7.14 -8.38 -3.97
N LEU A 15 8.30 -7.85 -4.39
CA LEU A 15 8.58 -7.58 -5.80
C LEU A 15 8.64 -8.87 -6.63
N VAL A 16 9.24 -9.93 -6.08
CA VAL A 16 9.28 -11.26 -6.74
C VAL A 16 7.88 -11.84 -6.89
N ASN A 17 7.03 -11.77 -5.86
CA ASN A 17 5.64 -12.25 -5.96
C ASN A 17 4.83 -11.42 -6.96
N HIS A 18 5.06 -10.11 -7.00
CA HIS A 18 4.44 -9.26 -8.02
C HIS A 18 4.92 -9.65 -9.43
N GLY A 19 6.21 -9.86 -9.62
CA GLY A 19 6.75 -10.38 -10.88
C GLY A 19 6.18 -11.74 -11.27
N TYR A 20 5.97 -12.63 -10.30
CA TYR A 20 5.34 -13.94 -10.51
C TYR A 20 3.94 -13.81 -11.12
N ILE A 21 3.06 -12.97 -10.57
CA ILE A 21 1.71 -12.79 -11.13
C ILE A 21 1.72 -12.02 -12.46
N SER A 22 2.69 -11.13 -12.68
CA SER A 22 2.80 -10.37 -13.93
C SER A 22 3.30 -11.21 -15.12
N VAL A 23 4.18 -12.17 -14.89
CA VAL A 23 4.84 -12.96 -15.96
C VAL A 23 4.22 -14.34 -16.14
N ASN A 24 3.76 -14.98 -15.06
CA ASN A 24 3.21 -16.33 -15.13
C ASN A 24 1.69 -16.31 -15.41
N LYS A 25 1.28 -16.73 -16.61
CA LYS A 25 -0.13 -16.85 -17.00
C LYS A 25 -0.91 -17.89 -16.18
N GLU A 26 -0.21 -18.91 -15.65
CA GLU A 26 -0.78 -19.99 -14.83
C GLU A 26 -0.46 -19.80 -13.34
N TRP A 27 -0.43 -18.55 -12.88
CA TRP A 27 -0.15 -18.24 -11.48
C TRP A 27 -1.14 -18.95 -10.53
N LYS A 28 -0.63 -19.40 -9.38
CA LYS A 28 -1.42 -20.08 -8.36
C LYS A 28 -1.72 -19.12 -7.20
N PRO A 29 -3.00 -18.85 -6.88
CA PRO A 29 -3.38 -17.93 -5.81
C PRO A 29 -2.73 -18.23 -4.46
N ASN A 30 -2.70 -19.50 -4.04
CA ASN A 30 -2.12 -19.89 -2.76
C ASN A 30 -0.64 -19.54 -2.67
N ILE A 31 0.14 -19.74 -3.74
CA ILE A 31 1.58 -19.42 -3.76
C ILE A 31 1.77 -17.91 -3.61
N TYR A 32 1.02 -17.12 -4.39
CA TYR A 32 1.10 -15.66 -4.37
C TYR A 32 0.73 -15.09 -2.99
N PHE A 33 -0.40 -15.51 -2.42
CA PHE A 33 -0.86 -14.97 -1.13
C PHE A 33 0.00 -15.46 0.04
N THR A 34 0.51 -16.70 0.02
CA THR A 34 1.45 -17.17 1.04
C THR A 34 2.77 -16.39 0.96
N GLY A 35 3.30 -16.16 -0.25
CA GLY A 35 4.50 -15.34 -0.42
C GLY A 35 4.29 -13.92 0.10
N ASN A 36 3.16 -13.30 -0.22
CA ASN A 36 2.82 -11.96 0.27
C ASN A 36 2.64 -11.92 1.79
N LEU A 37 2.07 -12.97 2.39
CA LEU A 37 1.94 -13.07 3.84
C LEU A 37 3.33 -13.10 4.53
N ILE A 38 4.26 -13.89 4.01
CA ILE A 38 5.63 -13.98 4.55
C ILE A 38 6.33 -12.63 4.40
N ALA A 39 6.22 -12.00 3.23
CA ALA A 39 6.79 -10.67 2.98
C ALA A 39 6.23 -9.62 3.93
N ALA A 40 4.89 -9.59 4.09
CA ALA A 40 4.18 -8.70 4.99
C ALA A 40 4.66 -8.84 6.44
N LEU A 41 4.73 -10.07 6.94
CA LEU A 41 5.14 -10.35 8.32
C LEU A 41 6.61 -9.96 8.57
N ALA A 42 7.49 -10.19 7.60
CA ALA A 42 8.88 -9.73 7.66
C ALA A 42 8.98 -8.19 7.72
N LEU A 43 8.18 -7.48 6.92
CA LEU A 43 8.12 -6.02 6.93
C LEU A 43 7.46 -5.45 8.19
N VAL A 44 6.43 -6.11 8.75
CA VAL A 44 5.85 -5.77 10.06
C VAL A 44 6.91 -5.86 11.15
N ALA A 45 7.59 -7.00 11.24
CA ALA A 45 8.58 -7.24 12.28
C ALA A 45 9.76 -6.25 12.18
N SER A 46 10.32 -6.07 10.98
CA SER A 46 11.42 -5.12 10.78
C SER A 46 11.00 -3.67 11.03
N SER A 47 9.81 -3.25 10.59
CA SER A 47 9.32 -1.88 10.78
C SER A 47 8.95 -1.57 12.24
N LEU A 48 8.45 -2.56 13.00
CA LEU A 48 8.20 -2.41 14.43
C LEU A 48 9.50 -2.12 15.21
N LEU A 49 10.61 -2.78 14.84
CA LEU A 49 11.90 -2.61 15.50
C LEU A 49 12.52 -1.21 15.30
N ILE A 50 12.03 -0.44 14.33
CA ILE A 50 12.45 0.95 14.06
C ILE A 50 11.30 1.96 14.24
N SER A 51 10.21 1.56 14.91
CA SER A 51 9.05 2.40 15.19
C SER A 51 8.40 3.04 13.95
N SER A 52 8.47 2.37 12.79
CA SER A 52 7.84 2.80 11.53
C SER A 52 6.39 2.35 11.47
N TYR A 53 5.55 2.91 12.35
CA TYR A 53 4.18 2.40 12.59
C TYR A 53 3.26 2.44 11.38
N GLN A 54 3.44 3.40 10.48
CA GLN A 54 2.66 3.49 9.24
C GLN A 54 2.90 2.27 8.35
N ALA A 55 4.17 1.88 8.19
CA ALA A 55 4.55 0.68 7.46
C ALA A 55 4.06 -0.60 8.15
N VAL A 56 4.10 -0.64 9.48
CA VAL A 56 3.56 -1.75 10.28
C VAL A 56 2.08 -1.95 10.01
N VAL A 57 1.29 -0.87 9.99
CA VAL A 57 -0.16 -0.93 9.77
C VAL A 57 -0.47 -1.38 8.35
N ILE A 58 0.23 -0.86 7.34
CA ILE A 58 0.03 -1.24 5.94
C ILE A 58 0.34 -2.72 5.74
N ASN A 59 1.52 -3.16 6.17
CA ASN A 59 1.94 -4.55 5.99
C ASN A 59 1.12 -5.50 6.87
N GLY A 60 0.74 -5.11 8.09
CA GLY A 60 -0.17 -5.88 8.93
C GLY A 60 -1.53 -6.07 8.28
N PHE A 61 -2.05 -5.03 7.62
CA PHE A 61 -3.28 -5.13 6.86
C PHE A 61 -3.15 -6.06 5.65
N TRP A 62 -2.04 -5.98 4.90
CA TRP A 62 -1.77 -6.89 3.79
C TRP A 62 -1.58 -8.35 4.23
N ALA A 63 -0.97 -8.58 5.40
CA ALA A 63 -0.91 -9.90 6.01
C ALA A 63 -2.32 -10.43 6.31
N LEU A 64 -3.18 -9.61 6.92
CA LEU A 64 -4.57 -9.96 7.21
C LEU A 64 -5.34 -10.32 5.94
N ILE A 65 -5.26 -9.49 4.89
CA ILE A 65 -5.93 -9.76 3.61
C ILE A 65 -5.40 -11.05 2.98
N SER A 66 -4.08 -11.28 3.03
CA SER A 66 -3.49 -12.52 2.50
C SER A 66 -4.03 -13.75 3.23
N ILE A 67 -4.17 -13.70 4.56
CA ILE A 67 -4.80 -14.77 5.35
C ILE A 67 -6.24 -15.00 4.89
N LEU A 68 -7.04 -13.94 4.80
CA LEU A 68 -8.45 -14.00 4.39
C LEU A 68 -8.59 -14.64 2.99
N LEU A 69 -7.72 -14.28 2.05
CA LEU A 69 -7.75 -14.81 0.69
C LEU A 69 -7.26 -16.27 0.62
N ILE A 70 -6.30 -16.68 1.45
CA ILE A 70 -5.87 -18.08 1.57
C ILE A 70 -7.03 -18.97 2.07
N ILE A 71 -7.81 -18.50 3.05
CA ILE A 71 -9.00 -19.22 3.54
C ILE A 71 -10.24 -19.02 2.66
N LYS A 72 -10.10 -18.37 1.50
CA LYS A 72 -11.16 -18.09 0.52
C LYS A 72 -12.34 -17.30 1.10
N PHE A 73 -12.06 -16.40 2.03
CA PHE A 73 -13.08 -15.50 2.57
C PHE A 73 -13.55 -14.51 1.49
N ASP A 74 -14.87 -14.36 1.34
CA ASP A 74 -15.44 -13.41 0.40
C ASP A 74 -15.48 -11.99 0.98
N MET A 75 -14.51 -11.17 0.55
CA MET A 75 -14.37 -9.76 0.95
C MET A 75 -15.57 -8.88 0.55
N SER A 76 -16.43 -9.32 -0.37
CA SER A 76 -17.60 -8.55 -0.79
C SER A 76 -18.70 -8.48 0.27
N THR A 77 -18.70 -9.43 1.22
CA THR A 77 -19.66 -9.54 2.33
C THR A 77 -19.56 -8.41 3.34
N ILE A 78 -18.39 -7.76 3.43
CA ILE A 78 -18.15 -6.68 4.39
C ILE A 78 -18.75 -5.36 3.86
N ALA A 79 -19.71 -4.83 4.62
CA ALA A 79 -20.43 -3.60 4.29
C ALA A 79 -19.59 -2.34 4.57
N PHE A 80 -18.66 -2.03 3.67
CA PHE A 80 -17.96 -0.73 3.66
C PHE A 80 -18.24 0.02 2.35
N SER A 81 -18.54 1.32 2.45
CA SER A 81 -18.99 2.13 1.32
C SER A 81 -17.89 3.04 0.78
N LYS A 82 -17.90 3.29 -0.54
CA LYS A 82 -17.01 4.27 -1.18
C LYS A 82 -17.17 5.68 -0.59
N ARG A 83 -18.38 6.05 -0.19
CA ARG A 83 -18.66 7.36 0.42
C ARG A 83 -17.92 7.52 1.75
N ALA A 84 -17.99 6.51 2.62
CA ALA A 84 -17.26 6.52 3.89
C ALA A 84 -15.74 6.61 3.66
N PHE A 85 -15.22 5.90 2.66
CA PHE A 85 -13.81 6.00 2.26
C PHE A 85 -13.40 7.42 1.85
N TYR A 86 -14.12 8.04 0.91
CA TYR A 86 -13.75 9.38 0.44
C TYR A 86 -13.96 10.46 1.51
N LEU A 87 -14.98 10.33 2.38
CA LEU A 87 -15.15 11.22 3.53
C LEU A 87 -13.95 11.11 4.49
N GLY A 88 -13.53 9.90 4.85
CA GLY A 88 -12.35 9.71 5.69
C GLY A 88 -11.07 10.23 5.04
N LEU A 89 -10.91 10.05 3.72
CA LEU A 89 -9.80 10.60 2.96
C LEU A 89 -9.76 12.14 3.04
N ILE A 90 -10.89 12.81 2.83
CA ILE A 90 -10.98 14.28 2.94
C ILE A 90 -10.61 14.73 4.36
N LEU A 91 -11.12 14.06 5.39
CA LEU A 91 -10.84 14.40 6.78
C LEU A 91 -9.36 14.25 7.13
N ILE A 92 -8.71 13.15 6.73
CA ILE A 92 -7.28 12.93 7.04
C ILE A 92 -6.37 13.87 6.25
N LEU A 93 -6.74 14.24 5.02
CA LEU A 93 -6.01 15.24 4.23
C LEU A 93 -6.19 16.65 4.80
N ALA A 94 -7.41 17.02 5.20
CA ALA A 94 -7.68 18.31 5.85
C ALA A 94 -6.89 18.42 7.17
N TRP A 95 -6.84 17.34 7.95
CA TRP A 95 -6.02 17.29 9.15
C TRP A 95 -4.52 17.43 8.85
N SER A 96 -4.02 16.71 7.83
CA SER A 96 -2.62 16.82 7.41
C SER A 96 -2.28 18.24 6.95
N ALA A 97 -3.17 18.90 6.21
CA ALA A 97 -3.01 20.29 5.80
C ALA A 97 -3.02 21.27 6.98
N TYR A 98 -3.89 21.05 7.97
CA TYR A 98 -3.88 21.83 9.21
C TYR A 98 -2.55 21.69 9.97
N ILE A 99 -2.02 20.47 10.08
CA ILE A 99 -0.71 20.23 10.70
C ILE A 99 0.41 20.91 9.90
N ALA A 100 0.35 20.86 8.57
CA ALA A 100 1.31 21.54 7.70
C ALA A 100 1.31 23.06 7.93
N TYR A 101 0.12 23.66 8.07
CA TYR A 101 -0.02 25.09 8.37
C TYR A 101 0.55 25.43 9.75
N LYS A 102 0.25 24.63 10.77
CA LYS A 102 0.67 24.90 12.16
C LYS A 102 2.16 24.67 12.42
N HIS A 103 2.75 23.63 11.81
CA HIS A 103 4.11 23.17 12.12
C HIS A 103 5.10 23.29 10.95
N GLY A 104 4.61 23.64 9.75
CA GLY A 104 5.39 23.70 8.52
C GLY A 104 5.41 22.37 7.75
N ILE A 105 5.51 22.48 6.42
CA ILE A 105 5.50 21.35 5.47
C ILE A 105 6.73 20.42 5.59
N ASN A 106 7.80 20.87 6.25
CA ASN A 106 9.01 20.07 6.45
C ASN A 106 9.10 19.48 7.87
N SER A 107 8.05 19.63 8.67
CA SER A 107 8.03 19.13 10.04
C SER A 107 7.82 17.61 10.10
N LEU A 108 8.42 16.97 11.11
CA LEU A 108 8.16 15.56 11.40
C LEU A 108 6.67 15.29 11.67
N ALA A 109 5.97 16.24 12.29
CA ALA A 109 4.54 16.15 12.54
C ALA A 109 3.77 16.03 11.23
N PHE A 110 4.01 16.93 10.26
CA PHE A 110 3.36 16.87 8.96
C PHE A 110 3.63 15.54 8.24
N PHE A 111 4.89 15.11 8.17
CA PHE A 111 5.23 13.82 7.54
C PHE A 111 4.57 12.64 8.24
N THR A 112 4.44 12.67 9.57
CA THR A 112 3.76 11.62 10.34
C THR A 112 2.28 11.48 9.93
N TYR A 113 1.55 12.60 9.86
CA TYR A 113 0.12 12.58 9.49
C TYR A 113 -0.10 12.32 7.99
N LEU A 114 0.79 12.83 7.14
CA LEU A 114 0.79 12.47 5.71
C LEU A 114 1.03 10.96 5.54
N GLY A 115 1.94 10.37 6.31
CA GLY A 115 2.14 8.92 6.34
C GLY A 115 0.90 8.15 6.83
N TRP A 116 0.17 8.66 7.82
CA TRP A 116 -1.10 8.06 8.24
C TRP A 116 -2.19 8.14 7.15
N SER A 117 -2.19 9.21 6.34
CA SER A 117 -3.06 9.28 5.16
C SER A 117 -2.72 8.20 4.13
N SER A 118 -1.43 7.91 3.95
CA SER A 118 -0.99 6.77 3.14
C SER A 118 -1.49 5.44 3.69
N SER A 119 -1.29 5.14 4.99
CA SER A 119 -1.80 3.90 5.59
C SER A 119 -3.31 3.74 5.42
N TYR A 120 -4.07 4.82 5.62
CA TYR A 120 -5.51 4.83 5.38
C TYR A 120 -5.85 4.45 3.93
N VAL A 121 -5.22 5.11 2.95
CA VAL A 121 -5.52 4.90 1.53
C VAL A 121 -5.07 3.52 1.09
N PHE A 122 -3.87 3.06 1.42
CA PHE A 122 -3.40 1.72 1.07
C PHE A 122 -4.35 0.64 1.55
N CYS A 123 -4.68 0.65 2.85
CA CYS A 123 -5.51 -0.40 3.44
C CYS A 123 -6.92 -0.40 2.84
N LEU A 124 -7.58 0.76 2.82
CA LEU A 124 -8.99 0.80 2.45
C LEU A 124 -9.22 0.81 0.93
N SER A 125 -8.32 1.37 0.13
CA SER A 125 -8.43 1.25 -1.32
C SER A 125 -8.18 -0.19 -1.78
N TYR A 126 -7.21 -0.89 -1.18
CA TYR A 126 -6.96 -2.30 -1.46
C TYR A 126 -8.15 -3.17 -1.04
N PHE A 127 -8.71 -2.92 0.14
CA PHE A 127 -9.94 -3.57 0.57
C PHE A 127 -11.09 -3.34 -0.43
N LEU A 128 -11.36 -2.10 -0.82
CA LEU A 128 -12.44 -1.77 -1.76
C LEU A 128 -12.20 -2.39 -3.14
N PHE A 129 -10.95 -2.49 -3.58
CA PHE A 129 -10.57 -3.18 -4.80
C PHE A 129 -10.87 -4.69 -4.70
N CYS A 130 -10.43 -5.35 -3.62
CA CYS A 130 -10.74 -6.76 -3.36
C CYS A 130 -12.25 -7.04 -3.23
N SER A 131 -13.03 -6.09 -2.69
CA SER A 131 -14.49 -6.16 -2.64
C SER A 131 -15.20 -5.77 -3.96
N LYS A 132 -14.46 -5.56 -5.07
CA LYS A 132 -15.00 -5.14 -6.38
C LYS A 132 -15.78 -3.82 -6.37
N LYS A 133 -15.52 -2.94 -5.39
CA LYS A 133 -16.20 -1.64 -5.24
C LYS A 133 -15.43 -0.51 -5.93
N LEU A 134 -14.14 -0.71 -6.19
CA LEU A 134 -13.23 0.24 -6.83
C LEU A 134 -12.77 -0.32 -8.18
N ASN A 135 -12.77 0.50 -9.22
CA ASN A 135 -12.21 0.09 -10.51
C ASN A 135 -10.67 0.09 -10.45
N ARG A 136 -10.04 -0.54 -11.45
CA ARG A 136 -8.58 -0.73 -11.46
C ARG A 136 -7.81 0.60 -11.58
N ILE A 137 -8.23 1.53 -12.43
CA ILE A 137 -7.56 2.83 -12.60
C ILE A 137 -7.60 3.64 -11.29
N SER A 138 -8.76 3.78 -10.67
CA SER A 138 -8.90 4.48 -9.39
C SER A 138 -8.08 3.83 -8.29
N TYR A 139 -8.01 2.49 -8.25
CA TYR A 139 -7.13 1.78 -7.33
C TYR A 139 -5.66 2.14 -7.57
N LEU A 140 -5.18 2.10 -8.81
CA LEU A 140 -3.79 2.42 -9.14
C LEU A 140 -3.43 3.87 -8.80
N LEU A 141 -4.32 4.83 -9.07
CA LEU A 141 -4.08 6.24 -8.71
C LEU A 141 -4.03 6.45 -7.18
N LEU A 142 -4.93 5.81 -6.44
CA LEU A 142 -4.91 5.85 -4.97
C LEU A 142 -3.66 5.17 -4.41
N ASN A 143 -3.20 4.09 -5.03
CA ASN A 143 -1.98 3.38 -4.68
C ASN A 143 -0.73 4.25 -4.92
N ALA A 144 -0.66 4.93 -6.07
CA ALA A 144 0.41 5.88 -6.38
C ALA A 144 0.46 7.04 -5.38
N PHE A 145 -0.71 7.58 -5.02
CA PHE A 145 -0.82 8.59 -3.96
C PHE A 145 -0.29 8.06 -2.63
N ALA A 146 -0.79 6.91 -2.17
CA ALA A 146 -0.45 6.34 -0.87
C ALA A 146 1.05 6.03 -0.77
N ALA A 147 1.62 5.40 -1.79
CA ALA A 147 3.04 5.11 -1.85
C ALA A 147 3.88 6.41 -1.78
N SER A 148 3.51 7.43 -2.56
CA SER A 148 4.20 8.72 -2.58
C SER A 148 4.11 9.47 -1.24
N ALA A 149 2.92 9.51 -0.64
CA ALA A 149 2.66 10.19 0.63
C ALA A 149 3.43 9.56 1.82
N LEU A 150 3.82 8.29 1.71
CA LEU A 150 4.58 7.58 2.74
C LEU A 150 6.07 7.88 2.71
N LEU A 151 6.63 8.19 1.53
CA LEU A 151 8.08 8.35 1.33
C LEU A 151 8.75 9.32 2.31
N PRO A 152 8.20 10.51 2.62
CA PRO A 152 8.88 11.45 3.51
C PRO A 152 9.09 10.91 4.92
N ILE A 153 8.10 10.22 5.49
CA ILE A 153 8.23 9.67 6.85
C ILE A 153 9.16 8.45 6.87
N LEU A 154 9.13 7.60 5.84
CA LEU A 154 10.05 6.46 5.73
C LEU A 154 11.49 6.91 5.59
N TRP A 155 11.74 7.99 4.85
CA TRP A 155 13.06 8.61 4.74
C TRP A 155 13.56 9.08 6.12
N ARG A 156 12.72 9.79 6.88
CA ARG A 156 13.07 10.27 8.24
C ARG A 156 13.30 9.14 9.23
N GLN A 157 12.65 7.99 9.03
CA GLN A 157 12.77 6.79 9.87
C GLN A 157 13.89 5.84 9.39
N GLU A 158 14.57 6.17 8.29
CA GLU A 158 15.57 5.31 7.66
C GLU A 158 15.06 3.90 7.33
N ASN A 159 13.75 3.77 7.03
CA ASN A 159 13.14 2.51 6.65
C ASN A 159 13.39 2.24 5.15
N TRP A 160 14.67 2.08 4.79
CA TRP A 160 15.14 1.91 3.41
C TRP A 160 14.47 0.77 2.63
N PRO A 161 14.21 -0.40 3.24
CA PRO A 161 13.55 -1.49 2.53
C PRO A 161 12.12 -1.12 2.10
N VAL A 162 11.33 -0.54 3.01
CA VAL A 162 9.96 -0.12 2.68
C VAL A 162 9.99 1.09 1.76
N PHE A 163 10.86 2.07 2.00
CA PHE A 163 11.03 3.24 1.14
C PHE A 163 11.29 2.86 -0.33
N SER A 164 12.20 1.90 -0.55
CA SER A 164 12.53 1.42 -1.90
C SER A 164 11.37 0.64 -2.54
N LEU A 165 10.66 -0.14 -1.73
CA LEU A 165 9.45 -0.83 -2.16
C LEU A 165 8.36 0.18 -2.58
N GLU A 166 8.15 1.25 -1.83
CA GLU A 166 7.19 2.30 -2.16
C GLU A 166 7.54 3.03 -3.45
N ILE A 167 8.82 3.31 -3.71
CA ILE A 167 9.24 3.86 -5.02
C ILE A 167 8.81 2.93 -6.16
N CYS A 168 9.04 1.63 -6.01
CA CYS A 168 8.60 0.65 -7.02
C CYS A 168 7.08 0.67 -7.18
N TRP A 169 6.32 0.73 -6.08
CA TRP A 169 4.86 0.81 -6.12
C TRP A 169 4.34 2.08 -6.79
N VAL A 170 4.95 3.23 -6.54
CA VAL A 170 4.63 4.47 -7.26
C VAL A 170 4.78 4.26 -8.77
N LEU A 171 5.94 3.77 -9.20
CA LEU A 171 6.26 3.60 -10.62
C LEU A 171 5.32 2.60 -11.30
N ILE A 172 5.12 1.42 -10.69
CA ILE A 172 4.22 0.39 -11.20
C ILE A 172 2.78 0.91 -11.29
N SER A 173 2.33 1.66 -10.28
CA SER A 173 0.95 2.16 -10.23
C SER A 173 0.70 3.24 -11.27
N ILE A 174 1.65 4.18 -11.44
CA ILE A 174 1.55 5.23 -12.48
C ILE A 174 1.60 4.59 -13.87
N TYR A 175 2.56 3.70 -14.13
CA TYR A 175 2.69 3.02 -15.42
C TYR A 175 1.41 2.24 -15.75
N GLY A 176 0.91 1.44 -14.80
CA GLY A 176 -0.31 0.66 -15.00
C GLY A 176 -1.56 1.50 -15.20
N ALA A 177 -1.65 2.68 -14.56
CA ALA A 177 -2.75 3.60 -14.77
C ALA A 177 -2.70 4.23 -16.18
N TYR A 178 -1.50 4.62 -16.62
CA TYR A 178 -1.27 5.20 -17.96
C TYR A 178 -1.63 4.22 -19.08
N THR A 179 -1.07 3.00 -19.04
CA THR A 179 -1.30 2.00 -20.11
C THR A 179 -2.77 1.57 -20.23
N GLN A 180 -3.55 1.69 -19.17
CA GLN A 180 -4.98 1.36 -19.20
C GLN A 180 -5.86 2.47 -19.75
N VAL A 181 -5.42 3.72 -19.66
CA VAL A 181 -6.11 4.83 -20.33
C VAL A 181 -6.01 4.64 -21.85
N ASP A 182 -4.86 4.16 -22.33
CA ASP A 182 -4.63 3.92 -23.76
C ASP A 182 -5.52 2.78 -24.32
N GLU A 183 -5.85 1.77 -23.51
CA GLU A 183 -6.75 0.67 -23.93
C GLU A 183 -8.23 1.11 -24.04
N VAL A 184 -8.66 2.15 -23.32
CA VAL A 184 -10.06 2.62 -23.32
C VAL A 184 -10.41 3.39 -24.61
N HIS A 185 -9.42 3.90 -25.34
CA HIS A 185 -9.62 4.62 -26.60
C HIS A 185 -9.63 3.74 -27.87
N LEU A 186 -9.53 2.41 -27.72
CA LEU A 186 -9.61 1.46 -28.84
C LEU A 186 -10.97 0.77 -28.97
N ILE A 187 -11.97 1.24 -28.20
CA ILE A 187 -13.37 0.83 -28.33
C ILE A 187 -14.21 2.11 -28.49
N ASP A 188 -14.11 2.71 -29.67
CA ASP A 188 -15.18 3.51 -30.28
C ASP A 188 -16.02 2.61 -31.19
#